data_AF-A0A318M3H4-F1
#
_entry.id   AF-A0A318M3H4-F1
#
_cell.length_a   1.000
_cell.length_b   1.000
_cell.length_c   1.000
_cell.angle_alpha   90.00
_cell.angle_beta   90.00
_cell.angle_gamma   90.00
#
_symmetry.space_group_name_H-M   'P 1'
#
loop_
_entity.id
_entity.type
_entity.pdbx_description
1 polymer ?
#
loop_
_entity_poly.entity_id
_entity_poly.type
_entity_poly.pdbx_seq_one_letter_code
_entity_poly.pdbx_strand_id
1 'polypeptide(L)'
;MRTRALLVTAAAVVLLPLSACSREAGPTPKAAAPDPGPAELRVKLEALTVDVCFTDPREMDPPGCQKYVTQLGTIPGTAQKFAGTEHPELAGAGRSLDKAIRAYRDNTCGTEGAADACTQALVDMSTALGQVEAHLAKLPEVSTQSS
;
A
#
# COMPACT_ATOMS: atom_id res chain seq x y z
N MET A 1 -8.18 -74.78 -25.15
CA MET A 1 -9.32 -73.84 -25.15
C MET A 1 -9.86 -73.76 -23.73
N ARG A 2 -9.79 -72.59 -23.09
CA ARG A 2 -10.25 -72.39 -21.71
C ARG A 2 -11.27 -71.25 -21.71
N THR A 3 -12.53 -71.66 -21.68
CA THR A 3 -13.70 -70.84 -21.35
C THR A 3 -13.61 -70.35 -19.91
N ARG A 4 -13.81 -69.05 -19.70
CA ARG A 4 -14.26 -68.50 -18.42
C ARG A 4 -15.37 -67.48 -18.70
N ALA A 5 -16.58 -67.92 -18.39
CA ALA A 5 -17.76 -67.11 -18.24
C ALA A 5 -17.78 -66.46 -16.83
N LEU A 6 -18.82 -65.64 -16.60
CA LEU A 6 -19.34 -65.09 -15.34
C LEU A 6 -18.78 -63.69 -15.00
N LEU A 7 -19.56 -62.69 -14.56
CA LEU A 7 -20.98 -62.56 -14.22
C LEU A 7 -21.33 -61.05 -14.13
N VAL A 8 -22.58 -60.71 -14.41
CA VAL A 8 -23.21 -59.40 -14.19
C VAL A 8 -23.73 -59.33 -12.73
N THR A 9 -23.44 -58.25 -12.01
CA THR A 9 -24.16 -57.78 -10.79
C THR A 9 -23.94 -56.27 -10.66
N ALA A 10 -24.92 -55.41 -10.95
CA ALA A 10 -26.06 -54.99 -10.11
C ALA A 10 -25.67 -54.06 -8.93
N ALA A 11 -25.93 -52.76 -9.17
CA ALA A 11 -26.28 -51.65 -8.27
C ALA A 11 -26.09 -51.75 -6.74
N ALA A 12 -25.41 -50.75 -6.17
CA ALA A 12 -25.79 -50.11 -4.90
C ALA A 12 -25.21 -48.68 -4.81
N VAL A 13 -26.10 -47.69 -4.87
CA VAL A 13 -25.81 -46.30 -4.50
C VAL A 13 -25.63 -46.22 -2.99
N VAL A 14 -24.48 -45.73 -2.52
CA VAL A 14 -24.32 -45.26 -1.14
C VAL A 14 -23.83 -43.82 -1.20
N LEU A 15 -24.76 -42.91 -0.93
CA LEU A 15 -24.51 -41.50 -0.65
C LEU A 15 -23.79 -41.40 0.69
N LEU A 16 -22.50 -41.03 0.67
CA LEU A 16 -21.75 -40.66 1.87
C LEU A 16 -21.81 -39.14 2.05
N PRO A 17 -22.42 -38.60 3.12
CA PRO A 17 -22.30 -37.18 3.44
C PRO A 17 -20.88 -36.92 3.96
N LEU A 18 -20.07 -36.22 3.17
CA LEU A 18 -18.81 -35.62 3.63
C LEU A 18 -19.11 -34.41 4.52
N SER A 19 -19.63 -34.67 5.73
CA SER A 19 -19.76 -33.67 6.78
C SER A 19 -18.71 -33.93 7.86
N ALA A 20 -17.49 -33.42 7.65
CA ALA A 20 -16.56 -32.96 8.70
C ALA A 20 -15.16 -32.70 8.10
N CYS A 21 -14.87 -31.45 7.76
CA CYS A 21 -13.52 -30.91 7.85
C CYS A 21 -13.61 -29.55 8.54
N SER A 22 -13.38 -29.59 9.85
CA SER A 22 -12.95 -28.50 10.73
C SER A 22 -13.33 -27.07 10.35
N ARG A 23 -14.36 -26.56 11.00
CA ARG A 23 -14.38 -25.15 11.41
C ARG A 23 -13.43 -24.97 12.58
N GLU A 24 -12.13 -25.13 12.35
CA GLU A 24 -11.16 -24.56 13.28
C GLU A 24 -11.25 -23.05 13.10
N ALA A 25 -11.84 -22.39 14.10
CA ALA A 25 -11.64 -20.97 14.28
C ALA A 25 -10.14 -20.78 14.48
N GLY A 26 -9.43 -20.45 13.39
CA GLY A 26 -8.03 -20.07 13.45
C GLY A 26 -7.82 -18.98 14.50
N PRO A 27 -6.58 -18.81 14.99
CA PRO A 27 -6.30 -17.85 16.04
C PRO A 27 -6.93 -16.51 15.71
N THR A 28 -7.77 -16.00 16.62
CA THR A 28 -8.41 -14.70 16.50
C THR A 28 -7.34 -13.69 16.10
N PRO A 29 -7.52 -12.94 14.99
CA PRO A 29 -6.55 -11.93 14.59
C PRO A 29 -6.23 -11.06 15.81
N LYS A 30 -4.96 -11.01 16.20
CA LYS A 30 -4.53 -10.07 17.23
C LYS A 30 -4.97 -8.69 16.79
N ALA A 31 -5.52 -7.91 17.72
CA ALA A 31 -5.85 -6.52 17.48
C ALA A 31 -4.66 -5.84 16.80
N ALA A 32 -4.96 -5.02 15.78
CA ALA A 32 -3.94 -4.30 15.05
C ALA A 32 -3.02 -3.58 16.05
N ALA A 33 -1.70 -3.62 15.79
CA ALA A 33 -0.75 -2.90 16.61
C ALA A 33 -1.20 -1.43 16.75
N PRO A 34 -1.05 -0.82 17.93
CA PRO A 34 -1.37 0.60 18.13
C PRO A 34 -0.73 1.44 17.02
N ASP A 35 -1.47 2.44 16.53
CA ASP A 35 -0.94 3.39 15.56
C ASP A 35 0.30 4.07 16.17
N PRO A 36 1.48 3.97 15.53
CA PRO A 36 2.71 4.53 16.10
C PRO A 36 2.72 6.07 16.11
N GLY A 37 1.67 6.72 15.59
CA GLY A 37 1.41 8.14 15.75
C GLY A 37 2.22 9.04 14.79
N PRO A 38 2.02 10.37 14.88
CA PRO A 38 2.64 11.34 13.97
C PRO A 38 4.18 11.32 13.96
N ALA A 39 4.79 11.07 15.12
CA ALA A 39 6.24 11.00 15.27
C ALA A 39 6.89 9.91 14.42
N GLU A 40 6.32 8.70 14.42
CA GLU A 40 6.83 7.60 13.61
C GLU A 40 6.65 7.87 12.11
N LEU A 41 5.52 8.49 11.73
CA LEU A 41 5.34 8.91 10.35
C LEU A 41 6.45 9.89 9.93
N ARG A 42 6.87 10.82 10.79
CA ARG A 42 8.00 11.70 10.47
C ARG A 42 9.27 10.91 10.18
N VAL A 43 9.65 9.95 11.03
CA VAL A 43 10.85 9.12 10.82
C VAL A 43 10.76 8.37 9.48
N LYS A 44 9.58 7.85 9.14
CA LYS A 44 9.34 7.24 7.83
C LYS A 44 9.52 8.24 6.68
N LEU A 45 9.04 9.47 6.84
CA LEU A 45 9.20 10.52 5.81
C LEU A 45 10.66 10.89 5.63
N GLU A 46 11.42 11.11 6.70
CA GLU A 46 12.86 11.38 6.65
C GLU A 46 13.63 10.29 5.88
N ALA A 47 13.26 9.02 6.07
CA ALA A 47 13.86 7.91 5.34
C ALA A 47 13.48 7.88 3.86
N LEU A 48 12.30 8.39 3.49
CA LEU A 48 11.81 8.40 2.11
C LEU A 48 12.24 9.65 1.33
N THR A 49 12.51 10.77 2.02
CA THR A 49 12.92 12.04 1.42
C THR A 49 14.41 12.07 1.08
N VAL A 50 15.16 11.02 1.40
CA VAL A 50 16.53 10.79 0.92
C VAL A 50 16.60 9.83 -0.27
N ASP A 51 15.48 9.24 -0.70
CA ASP A 51 15.43 8.38 -1.88
C ASP A 51 15.67 9.22 -3.15
N VAL A 52 16.41 8.67 -4.13
CA VAL A 52 16.72 9.38 -5.39
C VAL A 52 15.45 9.69 -6.19
N CYS A 53 14.41 8.86 -6.09
CA CYS A 53 13.11 9.10 -6.69
C CYS A 53 12.37 10.28 -6.05
N PHE A 54 12.79 10.73 -4.86
CA PHE A 54 12.34 11.96 -4.23
C PHE A 54 13.26 13.15 -4.55
N THR A 55 14.58 12.98 -4.41
CA THR A 55 15.54 14.09 -4.50
C THR A 55 15.81 14.53 -5.93
N ASP A 56 15.77 13.61 -6.89
CA ASP A 56 16.04 13.89 -8.30
C ASP A 56 15.04 13.19 -9.25
N PRO A 57 13.73 13.42 -9.11
CA PRO A 57 12.69 12.70 -9.86
C PRO A 57 12.74 12.92 -11.38
N ARG A 58 13.45 13.95 -11.85
CA ARG A 58 13.56 14.29 -13.27
C ARG A 58 14.59 13.44 -14.00
N GLU A 59 15.63 13.01 -13.29
CA GLU A 59 16.73 12.21 -13.84
C GLU A 59 16.49 10.70 -13.68
N MET A 60 15.39 10.31 -13.02
CA MET A 60 15.03 8.92 -12.78
C MET A 60 14.24 8.29 -13.92
N ASP A 61 14.55 7.03 -14.21
CA ASP A 61 13.70 6.16 -15.01
C ASP A 61 12.44 5.76 -14.21
N PRO A 62 11.22 6.10 -14.67
CA PRO A 62 10.02 5.90 -13.86
C PRO A 62 9.80 4.46 -13.36
N PRO A 63 9.95 3.39 -14.17
CA PRO A 63 9.87 2.00 -13.69
C PRO A 63 10.81 1.71 -12.51
N GLY A 64 12.01 2.29 -12.50
CA GLY A 64 12.98 2.17 -11.41
C GLY A 64 12.47 2.68 -10.06
N CYS A 65 11.48 3.59 -10.06
CA CYS A 65 10.90 4.18 -8.86
C CYS A 65 9.69 3.41 -8.29
N GLN A 66 9.29 2.28 -8.87
CA GLN A 66 8.10 1.54 -8.42
C GLN A 66 8.15 1.14 -6.94
N LYS A 67 9.33 0.77 -6.42
CA LYS A 67 9.50 0.44 -5.00
C LYS A 67 9.26 1.66 -4.11
N TYR A 68 9.79 2.82 -4.48
CA TYR A 68 9.56 4.09 -3.79
C TYR A 68 8.06 4.41 -3.77
N VAL A 69 7.40 4.41 -4.93
CA VAL A 69 5.95 4.68 -5.06
C VAL A 69 5.11 3.72 -4.21
N THR A 70 5.51 2.45 -4.10
CA THR A 70 4.82 1.47 -3.25
C THR A 70 4.93 1.83 -1.77
N GLN A 71 6.11 2.27 -1.31
CA GLN A 71 6.33 2.68 0.10
C GLN A 71 5.49 3.91 0.49
N LEU A 72 5.18 4.78 -0.47
CA LEU A 72 4.31 5.93 -0.27
C LEU A 72 2.84 5.56 -0.04
N GLY A 73 2.41 4.36 -0.42
CA GLY A 73 0.99 4.01 -0.55
C GLY A 73 0.12 4.20 0.69
N THR A 74 0.70 4.15 1.90
CA THR A 74 -0.07 4.36 3.15
C THR A 74 -0.07 5.82 3.62
N ILE A 75 0.88 6.63 3.15
CA ILE A 75 1.13 7.98 3.66
C ILE A 75 -0.08 8.92 3.45
N PRO A 76 -0.75 8.95 2.28
CA PRO A 76 -1.90 9.82 2.08
C PRO A 76 -3.02 9.62 3.11
N GLY A 77 -3.35 8.36 3.41
CA GLY A 77 -4.39 8.02 4.37
C GLY A 77 -3.99 8.36 5.79
N THR A 78 -2.74 8.08 6.17
CA THR A 78 -2.21 8.44 7.49
C THR A 78 -2.14 9.95 7.69
N ALA A 79 -1.69 10.72 6.69
CA ALA A 79 -1.67 12.18 6.74
C ALA A 79 -3.07 12.76 6.95
N GLN A 80 -4.08 12.26 6.21
CA GLN A 80 -5.48 12.68 6.41
C GLN A 80 -6.01 12.30 7.79
N LYS A 81 -5.64 11.14 8.32
CA LYS A 81 -6.02 10.71 9.67
C LYS A 81 -5.44 11.65 10.73
N PHE A 82 -4.16 11.97 10.67
CA PHE A 82 -3.49 12.83 11.65
C PHE A 82 -3.88 14.30 11.50
N ALA A 83 -4.29 14.72 10.31
CA ALA A 83 -4.76 16.07 10.08
C ALA A 83 -6.01 16.42 10.92
N GLY A 84 -6.92 15.46 11.10
CA GLY A 84 -8.21 15.71 11.75
C GLY A 84 -8.96 16.89 11.11
N THR A 85 -9.61 17.70 11.94
CA THR A 85 -10.23 18.97 11.53
C THR A 85 -9.30 20.17 11.65
N GLU A 86 -8.23 20.06 12.43
CA GLU A 86 -7.38 21.19 12.85
C GLU A 86 -6.24 21.50 11.87
N HIS A 87 -5.86 20.54 11.03
CA HIS A 87 -4.74 20.68 10.08
C HIS A 87 -5.16 20.39 8.63
N PRO A 88 -6.12 21.16 8.05
CA PRO A 88 -6.64 20.92 6.71
C PRO A 88 -5.56 20.92 5.61
N GLU A 89 -4.45 21.63 5.83
CA GLU A 89 -3.28 21.65 4.96
C GLU A 89 -2.54 20.31 4.91
N LEU A 90 -2.42 19.58 6.02
CA LEU A 90 -1.84 18.23 6.05
C LEU A 90 -2.75 17.25 5.29
N ALA A 91 -4.06 17.36 5.48
CA ALA A 91 -5.02 16.56 4.71
C ALA A 91 -4.95 16.90 3.21
N GLY A 92 -4.77 18.17 2.86
CA GLY A 92 -4.61 18.65 1.49
C GLY A 92 -3.34 18.11 0.82
N ALA A 93 -2.21 18.14 1.51
CA ALA A 93 -0.96 17.55 1.05
C ALA A 93 -1.10 16.03 0.86
N GLY A 94 -1.74 15.34 1.83
CA GLY A 94 -2.05 13.91 1.72
C GLY A 94 -2.88 13.57 0.48
N ARG A 95 -3.94 14.34 0.19
CA ARG A 95 -4.75 14.16 -1.03
C ARG A 95 -3.96 14.40 -2.31
N SER A 96 -3.08 15.40 -2.30
CA SER A 96 -2.21 15.71 -3.45
C SER A 96 -1.24 14.56 -3.73
N LEU A 97 -0.69 13.96 -2.67
CA LEU A 97 0.15 12.76 -2.77
C LEU A 97 -0.60 11.55 -3.32
N ASP A 98 -1.83 11.28 -2.84
CA ASP A 98 -2.67 10.20 -3.38
C ASP A 98 -2.94 10.40 -4.88
N LYS A 99 -3.26 11.64 -5.28
CA LYS A 99 -3.49 12.00 -6.68
C LYS A 99 -2.24 11.73 -7.53
N ALA A 100 -1.05 12.12 -7.08
CA ALA A 100 0.19 11.91 -7.81
C ALA A 100 0.53 10.40 -7.94
N ILE A 101 0.33 9.62 -6.87
CA ILE A 101 0.50 8.16 -6.89
C ILE A 101 -0.47 7.52 -7.88
N ARG A 102 -1.74 7.96 -7.92
CA ARG A 102 -2.72 7.49 -8.92
C ARG A 102 -2.30 7.85 -10.33
N ALA A 103 -1.87 9.10 -10.56
CA ALA A 103 -1.38 9.51 -11.87
C ALA A 103 -0.24 8.62 -12.38
N TYR A 104 0.72 8.25 -11.53
CA TYR A 104 1.78 7.31 -11.90
C TYR A 104 1.23 5.92 -12.28
N ARG A 105 0.25 5.41 -11.54
CA ARG A 105 -0.35 4.09 -11.81
C ARG A 105 -1.22 4.11 -13.06
N ASP A 106 -2.04 5.13 -13.22
CA ASP A 106 -2.99 5.30 -14.32
C ASP A 106 -2.25 5.52 -15.65
N ASN A 107 -1.08 6.15 -15.61
CA ASN A 107 -0.17 6.29 -16.76
C ASN A 107 0.77 5.08 -16.94
N THR A 108 0.55 3.96 -16.24
CA THR A 108 1.36 2.73 -16.34
C THR A 108 2.87 2.94 -16.19
N CYS A 109 3.28 3.89 -15.35
CA CYS A 109 4.66 4.34 -15.22
C CYS A 109 5.62 3.32 -14.59
N GLY A 110 5.07 2.25 -13.99
CA GLY A 110 5.88 1.11 -13.52
C GLY A 110 6.39 0.20 -14.65
N THR A 111 5.93 0.41 -15.89
CA THR A 111 6.29 -0.44 -17.03
C THR A 111 6.59 0.40 -18.28
N GLU A 112 5.55 0.84 -18.99
CA GLU A 112 5.65 1.37 -20.36
C GLU A 112 4.93 2.71 -20.55
N GLY A 113 4.69 3.42 -19.45
CA GLY A 113 4.04 4.72 -19.45
C GLY A 113 4.76 5.79 -20.28
N ALA A 114 4.00 6.80 -20.70
CA ALA A 114 4.57 7.94 -21.42
C ALA A 114 5.56 8.71 -20.53
N ALA A 115 6.81 8.87 -21.00
CA ALA A 115 7.92 9.41 -20.23
C ALA A 115 7.56 10.75 -19.54
N ASP A 116 7.07 11.74 -20.28
CA ASP A 116 6.74 13.07 -19.73
C ASP A 116 5.68 13.00 -18.62
N ALA A 117 4.63 12.20 -18.80
CA ALA A 117 3.57 12.05 -17.81
C ALA A 117 4.08 11.35 -16.55
N CYS A 118 4.96 10.36 -16.72
CA CYS A 118 5.55 9.60 -15.63
C CYS A 118 6.57 10.39 -14.82
N THR A 119 7.45 11.12 -15.49
CA THR A 119 8.37 12.07 -14.85
C THR A 119 7.59 13.13 -14.09
N GLN A 120 6.51 13.68 -14.67
CA GLN A 120 5.67 14.65 -13.97
C GLN A 120 5.00 14.05 -12.73
N ALA A 121 4.50 12.82 -12.80
CA ALA A 121 3.91 12.15 -11.64
C ALA A 121 4.93 11.94 -10.51
N LEU A 122 6.20 11.64 -10.82
CA LEU A 122 7.27 11.54 -9.82
C LEU A 122 7.60 12.91 -9.19
N VAL A 123 7.67 13.98 -10.00
CA VAL A 123 7.87 15.35 -9.51
C VAL A 123 6.73 15.78 -8.59
N ASP A 124 5.49 15.47 -8.96
CA ASP A 124 4.30 15.77 -8.15
C ASP A 124 4.30 14.99 -6.84
N MET A 125 4.75 13.72 -6.85
CA MET A 125 4.92 12.91 -5.64
C MET A 125 5.98 13.50 -4.71
N SER A 126 7.16 13.87 -5.23
CA SER A 126 8.22 14.49 -4.43
C SER A 126 7.72 15.80 -3.79
N THR A 127 7.08 16.66 -4.59
CA THR A 127 6.51 17.93 -4.09
C THR A 127 5.46 17.70 -3.00
N ALA A 128 4.50 16.79 -3.23
CA ALA A 128 3.44 16.53 -2.27
C ALA A 128 3.97 15.84 -1.00
N LEU A 129 4.97 14.95 -1.11
CA LEU A 129 5.58 14.30 0.05
C LEU A 129 6.32 15.32 0.93
N GLY A 130 7.08 16.25 0.33
CA GLY A 130 7.73 17.33 1.06
C GLY A 130 6.73 18.25 1.77
N GLN A 131 5.55 18.49 1.18
CA GLN A 131 4.46 19.20 1.85
C GLN A 131 3.89 18.41 3.03
N VAL A 132 3.68 17.09 2.88
CA VAL A 132 3.24 16.24 3.99
C VAL A 132 4.22 16.34 5.15
N GLU A 133 5.52 16.21 4.89
CA GLU A 133 6.57 16.33 5.91
C GLU A 133 6.54 17.71 6.60
N ALA A 134 6.52 18.79 5.82
CA ALA A 134 6.52 20.15 6.33
C ALA A 134 5.28 20.46 7.20
N HIS A 135 4.12 19.91 6.85
CA HIS A 135 2.90 20.09 7.64
C HIS A 135 2.85 19.17 8.86
N LEU A 136 3.32 17.93 8.72
CA LEU A 136 3.41 16.98 9.83
C LEU A 136 4.33 17.50 10.95
N ALA A 137 5.44 18.17 10.60
CA ALA A 137 6.36 18.79 11.55
C ALA A 137 5.72 19.86 12.44
N LYS A 138 4.55 20.40 12.05
CA LYS A 138 3.80 21.40 12.82
C LYS A 138 2.87 20.78 13.85
N LEU A 139 2.70 19.46 13.85
CA LEU A 139 1.87 18.79 14.85
C LEU A 139 2.55 18.84 16.22
N PRO A 140 1.80 19.10 17.31
CA PRO A 140 2.35 19.20 18.66
C PRO A 140 3.17 17.97 19.07
N GLU A 141 2.68 16.77 18.74
CA GLU A 141 3.30 15.49 19.06
C GLU A 141 4.66 15.29 18.38
N VAL A 142 4.88 15.96 17.25
CA VAL A 142 6.14 15.89 16.47
C VAL A 142 7.13 16.96 16.95
N SER A 143 6.64 18.17 17.17
CA SER A 143 7.46 19.31 17.62
C SER A 143 8.10 19.09 19.00
N THR A 144 7.38 18.43 19.92
CA THR A 144 7.82 18.22 21.31
C THR A 144 8.89 17.14 21.47
N GLN A 145 9.01 16.20 20.51
CA GLN A 145 10.07 15.18 20.51
C GLN A 145 11.41 15.69 19.96
N SER A 146 11.43 16.90 19.40
CA SER A 146 12.64 17.47 18.78
C SER A 146 13.37 18.45 19.73
N SER A 147 12.91 18.56 20.98
CA SER A 147 13.44 19.46 22.02
C SER A 147 14.28 18.71 23.05
#